data_AF-A0A9P9SW74-F1
#
_entry.id   AF-A0A9P9SW74-F1
#
_cell.length_a   1.000
_cell.length_b   1.000
_cell.length_c   1.000
_cell.angle_alpha   90.00
_cell.angle_beta   90.00
_cell.angle_gamma   90.00
#
_symmetry.space_group_name_H-M   'P 1'
#
loop_
_entity.id
_entity.type
_entity.pdbx_description
1 polymer ?
#
loop_
_entity_poly.entity_id
_entity_poly.type
_entity_poly.pdbx_seq_one_letter_code
_entity_poly.pdbx_strand_id
1 'polypeptide(L)'
;GVFFDPNIPWKEREHLHEVICGLDPWSTIGQFAFGRYTPQLGTGTEVIVTQSWHQESAPHITVMLRYVENSNMGGWWPVASGHIYLDGSESLDWHRHPYRWHKQVGEKKYSAWLVSNHSCLLKTDQQDT
;
A
#
# COMPACT_ATOMS: atom_id res chain seq x y z
N GLY A 1 -0.07 13.50 -2.05
CA GLY A 1 -1.06 13.89 -1.02
C GLY A 1 -1.75 12.68 -0.42
N VAL A 2 -2.28 12.79 0.79
CA VAL A 2 -3.06 11.72 1.46
C VAL A 2 -4.54 12.06 1.43
N PHE A 3 -5.36 11.12 0.98
CA PHE A 3 -6.81 11.24 0.85
C PHE A 3 -7.51 10.05 1.51
N PHE A 4 -8.81 10.17 1.73
CA PHE A 4 -9.61 9.16 2.42
C PHE A 4 -10.84 8.82 1.60
N ASP A 5 -11.14 7.53 1.49
CA ASP A 5 -12.44 7.08 1.00
C ASP A 5 -13.55 7.69 1.88
N PRO A 6 -14.70 8.09 1.30
CA PRO A 6 -15.80 8.68 2.06
C PRO A 6 -16.26 7.82 3.24
N ASN A 7 -16.11 6.50 3.16
CA ASN A 7 -16.51 5.56 4.19
C ASN A 7 -15.56 5.52 5.41
N ILE A 8 -14.37 6.12 5.32
CA ILE A 8 -13.46 6.19 6.47
C ILE A 8 -14.01 7.20 7.48
N PRO A 9 -14.29 6.79 8.74
CA PRO A 9 -14.81 7.69 9.77
C PRO A 9 -13.92 8.90 9.97
N TRP A 10 -14.50 10.10 10.02
CA TRP A 10 -13.74 11.35 10.13
C TRP A 10 -12.79 11.36 11.34
N LYS A 11 -13.21 10.76 12.46
CA LYS A 11 -12.46 10.67 13.72
C LYS A 11 -11.15 9.90 13.58
N GLU A 12 -11.06 8.99 12.62
CA GLU A 12 -9.87 8.16 12.40
C GLU A 12 -8.90 8.81 11.40
N ARG A 13 -9.38 9.72 10.55
CA ARG A 13 -8.59 10.27 9.44
C ARG A 13 -7.33 11.00 9.91
N GLU A 14 -7.42 11.74 11.01
CA GLU A 14 -6.27 12.44 11.58
C GLU A 14 -5.18 11.46 12.02
N HIS A 15 -5.55 10.46 12.82
CA HIS A 15 -4.63 9.41 13.26
C HIS A 15 -4.02 8.63 12.08
N LEU A 16 -4.83 8.26 11.09
CA LEU A 16 -4.36 7.56 9.89
C LEU A 16 -3.43 8.44 9.05
N HIS A 17 -3.69 9.74 8.97
CA HIS A 17 -2.81 10.70 8.31
C HIS A 17 -1.45 10.77 9.02
N GLU A 18 -1.44 10.82 10.35
CA GLU A 18 -0.21 10.79 11.15
C GLU A 18 0.57 9.50 10.93
N VAL A 19 -0.10 8.33 10.90
CA VAL A 19 0.54 7.04 10.61
C VAL A 19 1.24 7.08 9.25
N ILE A 20 0.55 7.54 8.19
CA ILE A 20 1.11 7.56 6.84
C ILE A 20 2.26 8.57 6.72
N CYS A 21 2.11 9.75 7.31
CA CYS A 21 3.14 10.80 7.27
C CYS A 21 4.34 10.48 8.18
N GLY A 22 4.15 9.63 9.19
CA GLY A 22 5.17 9.16 10.12
C GLY A 22 5.94 7.94 9.64
N LEU A 23 5.61 7.37 8.47
CA LEU A 23 6.35 6.26 7.89
C LEU A 23 7.82 6.64 7.65
N ASP A 24 8.69 5.65 7.75
CA ASP A 24 10.12 5.88 7.56
C ASP A 24 10.44 6.42 6.15
N PRO A 25 11.57 7.13 5.96
CA PRO A 25 11.90 7.76 4.68
C PRO A 25 12.01 6.80 3.48
N TRP A 26 12.20 5.50 3.73
CA TRP A 26 12.30 4.46 2.71
C TRP A 26 10.95 3.81 2.40
N SER A 27 9.88 4.19 3.09
CA SER A 27 8.54 3.73 2.77
C SER A 27 8.12 4.23 1.39
N THR A 28 7.73 3.32 0.51
CA THR A 28 7.19 3.69 -0.79
C THR A 28 5.82 4.36 -0.64
N ILE A 29 4.98 3.92 0.31
CA ILE A 29 3.69 4.57 0.59
C ILE A 29 3.92 6.01 1.07
N GLY A 30 4.83 6.21 2.03
CA GLY A 30 5.21 7.54 2.50
C GLY A 30 5.79 8.42 1.38
N GLN A 31 6.68 7.87 0.55
CA GLN A 31 7.22 8.60 -0.61
C GLN A 31 6.13 9.00 -1.62
N PHE A 32 5.10 8.18 -1.85
CA PHE A 32 3.92 8.55 -2.64
C PHE A 32 3.11 9.65 -1.96
N ALA A 33 2.91 9.59 -0.64
CA ALA A 33 2.21 10.63 0.11
C ALA A 33 2.87 12.01 -0.07
N PHE A 34 4.21 12.04 -0.05
CA PHE A 34 5.03 13.25 -0.17
C PHE A 34 5.40 13.67 -1.60
N GLY A 35 4.89 13.00 -2.65
CA GLY A 35 5.19 13.43 -4.02
C GLY A 35 6.63 13.13 -4.48
N ARG A 36 7.36 12.25 -3.79
CA ARG A 36 8.78 11.96 -4.09
C ARG A 36 8.97 11.01 -5.28
N TYR A 37 7.91 10.30 -5.65
CA TYR A 37 7.85 9.56 -6.91
C TYR A 37 7.26 10.47 -7.99
N THR A 38 8.11 10.97 -8.89
CA THR A 38 7.63 11.69 -10.08
C THR A 38 7.53 10.71 -11.24
N PRO A 39 6.34 10.20 -11.59
CA PRO A 39 6.17 9.40 -12.80
C PRO A 39 6.57 10.20 -14.04
N GLN A 40 7.16 9.55 -15.04
CA GLN A 40 7.52 10.20 -16.32
C GLN A 40 6.32 10.89 -17.01
N LEU A 41 5.10 10.46 -16.71
CA LEU A 41 3.85 10.91 -17.36
C LEU A 41 2.85 11.55 -16.40
N GLY A 42 3.17 11.67 -15.11
CA GLY A 42 2.28 12.28 -14.11
C GLY A 42 2.92 13.48 -13.44
N THR A 43 2.10 14.34 -12.86
CA THR A 43 2.51 15.57 -12.19
C THR A 43 2.49 15.48 -10.68
N GLY A 44 2.06 14.34 -10.14
CA GLY A 44 2.12 14.08 -8.72
C GLY A 44 1.71 12.66 -8.37
N THR A 45 1.75 12.38 -7.07
CA THR A 45 1.32 11.11 -6.48
C THR A 45 0.36 11.33 -5.34
N GLU A 46 -0.52 10.35 -5.16
CA GLU A 46 -1.50 10.35 -4.09
C GLU A 46 -1.61 8.97 -3.46
N VAL A 47 -1.92 8.99 -2.17
CA VAL A 47 -2.27 7.84 -1.35
C VAL A 47 -3.72 8.02 -0.94
N ILE A 48 -4.58 7.07 -1.27
CA ILE A 48 -5.97 7.07 -0.81
C ILE A 48 -6.16 5.96 0.19
N VAL A 49 -6.54 6.27 1.42
CA VAL A 49 -6.93 5.26 2.41
C VAL A 49 -8.30 4.72 2.02
N THR A 50 -8.32 3.46 1.61
CA THR A 50 -9.53 2.75 1.15
C THR A 50 -10.18 1.93 2.24
N GLN A 51 -9.40 1.45 3.21
CA GLN A 51 -9.89 0.75 4.40
C GLN A 51 -9.06 1.18 5.61
N SER A 52 -9.73 1.42 6.74
CA SER A 52 -9.08 1.63 8.04
C SER A 52 -8.54 0.29 8.58
N TRP A 53 -8.13 0.26 9.84
CA TRP A 53 -7.67 -0.95 10.53
C TRP A 53 -8.71 -2.07 10.41
N HIS A 54 -8.36 -3.12 9.70
CA HIS A 54 -9.23 -4.27 9.47
C HIS A 54 -8.41 -5.58 9.46
N GLN A 55 -9.12 -6.70 9.35
CA GLN A 55 -8.59 -8.07 9.38
C GLN A 55 -7.88 -8.44 10.70
N GLU A 56 -8.64 -9.05 11.61
CA GLU A 56 -8.19 -9.39 12.98
C GLU A 56 -6.89 -10.19 13.04
N SER A 57 -6.69 -11.15 12.13
CA SER A 57 -5.51 -12.02 12.14
C SER A 57 -4.21 -11.32 11.72
N ALA A 58 -4.31 -10.17 11.05
CA ALA A 58 -3.17 -9.37 10.60
C ALA A 58 -3.64 -7.91 10.45
N PRO A 59 -3.85 -7.17 11.55
CA PRO A 59 -4.48 -5.86 11.48
C PRO A 59 -3.66 -4.86 10.66
N HIS A 60 -4.29 -4.25 9.66
CA HIS A 60 -3.65 -3.27 8.78
C HIS A 60 -4.64 -2.27 8.19
N ILE A 61 -4.12 -1.15 7.69
CA ILE A 61 -4.87 -0.20 6.84
C ILE A 61 -4.56 -0.51 5.37
N THR A 62 -5.53 -0.32 4.48
CA THR A 62 -5.33 -0.50 3.03
C THR A 62 -5.41 0.82 2.30
N VAL A 63 -4.41 1.07 1.47
CA VAL A 63 -4.28 2.28 0.65
C VAL A 63 -4.23 1.95 -0.84
N MET A 64 -4.71 2.85 -1.68
CA MET A 64 -4.46 2.86 -3.11
C MET A 64 -3.43 3.92 -3.44
N LEU A 65 -2.38 3.53 -4.16
CA LEU A 65 -1.37 4.42 -4.70
C LEU A 65 -1.75 4.80 -6.13
N ARG A 66 -1.78 6.10 -6.44
CA ARG A 66 -2.07 6.58 -7.79
C ARG A 66 -1.13 7.68 -8.26
N TYR A 67 -0.91 7.71 -9.56
CA TYR A 67 -0.33 8.86 -10.26
C TYR A 67 -1.43 9.85 -10.65
N VAL A 68 -1.15 11.13 -10.49
CA VAL A 68 -2.01 12.23 -10.95
C VAL A 68 -1.46 12.75 -12.26
N GLU A 69 -2.33 12.94 -13.25
CA GLU A 69 -1.95 13.62 -14.50
C GLU A 69 -2.40 15.07 -14.49
N ASN A 70 -1.53 15.96 -14.98
CA ASN A 70 -1.88 17.33 -15.33
C ASN A 70 -2.48 17.36 -16.74
N SER A 71 -3.61 16.69 -16.92
CA SER A 71 -4.48 16.96 -18.04
C SER A 71 -5.58 17.91 -17.58
N ASN A 72 -6.08 18.76 -18.47
CA ASN A 72 -7.21 19.67 -18.22
C ASN A 72 -8.50 18.94 -17.78
N MET A 73 -8.48 17.60 -17.70
CA MET A 73 -9.57 16.72 -17.30
C MET A 73 -9.36 16.02 -15.95
N GLY A 74 -8.24 16.26 -15.23
CA GLY A 74 -8.03 15.71 -13.88
C GLY A 74 -7.89 14.18 -13.84
N GLY A 75 -7.14 13.61 -14.78
CA GLY A 75 -6.91 12.17 -14.86
C GLY A 75 -6.05 11.62 -13.71
N TRP A 76 -6.31 10.38 -13.31
CA TRP A 76 -5.48 9.64 -12.37
C TRP A 76 -5.36 8.17 -12.78
N TRP A 77 -4.24 7.54 -12.39
CA TRP A 77 -3.94 6.14 -12.71
C TRP A 77 -3.62 5.35 -11.46
N PRO A 78 -4.38 4.30 -11.11
CA PRO A 78 -4.04 3.43 -10.00
C PRO A 78 -2.79 2.61 -10.37
N VAL A 79 -1.91 2.43 -9.39
CA VAL A 79 -0.57 1.85 -9.61
C VAL A 79 -0.34 0.62 -8.73
N ALA A 80 -0.71 0.73 -7.45
CA ALA A 80 -0.56 -0.33 -6.49
C ALA A 80 -1.60 -0.23 -5.38
N SER A 81 -1.89 -1.37 -4.77
CA SER A 81 -2.53 -1.42 -3.45
C SER A 81 -1.44 -1.58 -2.39
N GLY A 82 -1.56 -0.87 -1.28
CA GLY A 82 -0.63 -0.93 -0.17
C GLY A 82 -1.33 -1.29 1.13
N HIS A 83 -0.60 -1.96 2.01
CA HIS A 83 -1.06 -2.33 3.34
C HIS A 83 -0.01 -1.84 4.34
N ILE A 84 -0.44 -1.18 5.42
CA ILE A 84 0.44 -0.75 6.52
C ILE A 84 -0.04 -1.45 7.79
N TYR A 85 0.83 -2.25 8.38
CA TYR A 85 0.53 -3.06 9.56
C TYR A 85 0.84 -2.29 10.85
N LEU A 86 0.31 -2.79 11.98
CA LEU A 86 0.51 -2.16 13.30
C LEU A 86 1.98 -2.05 13.73
N ASP A 87 2.82 -2.96 13.28
CA ASP A 87 4.26 -2.94 13.53
C ASP A 87 5.01 -1.93 12.63
N GLY A 88 4.29 -1.22 11.76
CA GLY A 88 4.79 -0.25 10.78
C GLY A 88 5.34 -0.89 9.51
N SER A 89 5.36 -2.23 9.41
CA SER A 89 5.73 -2.89 8.16
C SER A 89 4.70 -2.56 7.08
N GLU A 90 5.10 -2.70 5.82
CA GLU A 90 4.23 -2.43 4.70
C GLU A 90 4.32 -3.53 3.64
N SER A 91 3.21 -3.79 2.96
CA SER A 91 3.21 -4.61 1.75
C SER A 91 2.55 -3.88 0.59
N LEU A 92 3.04 -4.12 -0.62
CA LEU A 92 2.56 -3.52 -1.86
C LEU A 92 2.23 -4.60 -2.87
N ASP A 93 1.11 -4.43 -3.55
CA ASP A 93 0.68 -5.23 -4.70
C ASP A 93 0.55 -4.28 -5.90
N TRP A 94 1.55 -4.28 -6.78
CA TRP A 94 1.53 -3.43 -7.98
C TRP A 94 0.61 -4.03 -9.04
N HIS A 95 -0.37 -3.25 -9.52
CA HIS A 95 -1.47 -3.77 -10.35
C HIS A 95 -1.04 -4.39 -11.69
N ARG A 96 0.20 -4.14 -12.14
CA ARG A 96 0.76 -4.68 -13.39
C ARG A 96 1.77 -5.81 -13.17
N HIS A 97 1.90 -6.32 -11.95
CA HIS A 97 2.91 -7.31 -11.61
C HIS A 97 2.33 -8.40 -10.71
N PRO A 98 2.75 -9.67 -10.88
CA PRO A 98 2.24 -10.79 -10.10
C PRO A 98 2.96 -10.95 -8.76
N TYR A 99 3.58 -9.89 -8.23
CA TYR A 99 4.37 -9.97 -7.01
C TYR A 99 3.70 -9.18 -5.90
N ARG A 100 3.91 -9.64 -4.68
CA ARG A 100 3.71 -8.85 -3.47
C ARG A 100 5.08 -8.52 -2.94
N TRP A 101 5.27 -7.23 -2.68
CA TRP A 101 6.47 -6.71 -2.06
C TRP A 101 6.18 -6.45 -0.60
N HIS A 102 7.13 -6.70 0.27
CA HIS A 102 7.01 -6.38 1.68
C HIS A 102 8.31 -5.87 2.26
N LYS A 103 8.16 -4.93 3.18
CA LYS A 103 9.25 -4.26 3.86
C LYS A 103 8.92 -4.16 5.34
N GLN A 104 9.87 -4.57 6.17
CA GLN A 104 9.82 -4.34 7.61
C GLN A 104 10.25 -2.92 7.94
N VAL A 105 9.86 -2.41 9.11
CA VAL A 105 10.28 -1.09 9.58
C VAL A 105 11.80 -1.02 9.70
N GLY A 106 12.37 0.09 9.23
CA GLY A 106 13.82 0.34 9.30
C GLY A 106 14.63 -0.31 8.19
N GLU A 107 14.05 -1.25 7.45
CA GLU A 107 14.70 -1.83 6.27
C GLU A 107 14.71 -0.84 5.10
N LYS A 108 15.73 -0.94 4.25
CA LYS A 108 15.83 -0.09 3.04
C LYS A 108 15.30 -0.78 1.78
N LYS A 109 14.97 -2.06 1.87
CA LYS A 109 14.66 -2.92 0.72
C LYS A 109 13.39 -3.71 0.96
N TYR A 110 12.70 -4.01 -0.13
CA TYR A 110 11.55 -4.91 -0.14
C TYR A 110 12.00 -6.32 -0.51
N SER A 111 11.41 -7.31 0.15
CA SER A 111 11.37 -8.69 -0.30
C SER A 111 10.15 -8.88 -1.18
N ALA A 112 10.28 -9.62 -2.28
CA ALA A 112 9.19 -9.87 -3.22
C ALA A 112 8.87 -11.37 -3.31
N TRP A 113 7.60 -11.73 -3.36
CA TRP A 113 7.15 -13.10 -3.62
C TRP A 113 6.02 -13.13 -4.64
N LEU A 114 5.94 -14.21 -5.39
CA LEU A 114 4.89 -14.41 -6.39
C LEU A 114 3.53 -14.56 -5.69
N VAL A 115 2.56 -13.77 -6.11
CA VAL A 115 1.15 -13.94 -5.74
C VAL A 115 0.59 -14.99 -6.70
N SER A 116 0.49 -16.24 -6.24
CA SER A 116 -0.21 -17.27 -7.00
C SER A 116 -1.69 -16.93 -7.03
N ASN A 117 -2.21 -16.56 -8.20
CA ASN A 117 -3.64 -16.44 -8.39
C ASN A 117 -4.29 -17.83 -8.18
N HIS A 118 -5.09 -17.95 -7.11
CA HIS A 118 -6.00 -19.05 -6.79
C HIS A 118 -5.39 -20.46 -6.63
N SER A 119 -5.13 -20.87 -5.40
CA SER A 119 -6.00 -21.81 -4.65
C SER A 119 -5.35 -22.26 -3.35
N CYS A 120 -6.20 -22.36 -2.33
CA CYS A 120 -6.02 -23.21 -1.18
C CYS A 120 -5.53 -24.60 -1.63
N LEU A 121 -4.23 -24.84 -1.57
CA LEU A 121 -3.65 -26.16 -1.42
C LEU A 121 -2.59 -26.04 -0.35
N LEU A 122 -3.05 -26.18 0.90
CA LEU A 122 -2.28 -26.93 1.88
C LEU A 122 -1.96 -28.30 1.25
N LYS A 123 -0.85 -28.38 0.52
CA LYS A 123 -0.06 -29.60 0.60
C LYS A 123 0.77 -29.45 1.85
N THR A 124 0.18 -29.87 2.95
CA THR A 124 0.97 -30.47 4.02
C THR A 124 1.82 -31.54 3.35
N ASP A 125 3.12 -31.32 3.28
CA ASP A 125 4.07 -32.42 3.21
C ASP A 125 3.94 -33.18 4.54
N GLN A 126 2.89 -34.00 4.64
CA GLN A 126 2.92 -35.14 5.55
C GLN A 126 3.95 -36.10 4.95
N GLN A 127 5.09 -36.13 5.65
CA GLN A 127 5.86 -37.34 5.83
C GLN A 127 4.91 -38.52 6.06
N ASP A 128 5.12 -39.63 5.35
CA ASP A 128 5.13 -40.95 5.96
C ASP A 128 5.80 -41.96 5.01
N THR A 129 6.94 -42.46 5.51
CA THR A 129 7.58 -43.78 5.31
C THR A 129 7.66 -44.42 3.92
#